data_AF-H8G851-F1
#
_entry.id   AF-H8G851-F1
#
_cell.length_a   1.000
_cell.length_b   1.000
_cell.length_c   1.000
_cell.angle_alpha   90.00
_cell.angle_beta   90.00
_cell.angle_gamma   90.00
#
_symmetry.space_group_name_H-M   'P 1'
#
loop_
_entity.id
_entity.type
_entity.pdbx_description
1 polymer ?
#
loop_
_entity_poly.entity_id
_entity_poly.type
_entity_poly.pdbx_seq_one_letter_code
_entity_poly.pdbx_strand_id
1 'polypeptide(L)'
;MRAELAQLDRACSVAGELLRQYLATIGAGPAAVSSTPARIPPPAPHPAPASKLDAALIAEVRRRGHKISPERVVKIARLPDDRIVWLEEGNEDSGLAHIESAHTLHFERYGIAKSDIASVVFDALINGSYCGTSGADRAVYEISYKGEPKRIAVTVGNNGYIVGANPVKIKRELKQKP
;
A
#
# COMPACT_ATOMS: atom_id res chain seq x y z
N MET A 1 -40.28 2.54 -5.14
CA MET A 1 -39.19 3.04 -4.27
C MET A 1 -39.51 3.07 -2.76
N ARG A 2 -40.29 4.01 -2.21
CA ARG A 2 -40.55 4.04 -0.73
C ARG A 2 -41.34 2.82 -0.21
N ALA A 3 -42.25 2.27 -1.03
CA ALA A 3 -43.00 1.06 -0.67
C ALA A 3 -42.15 -0.23 -0.72
N GLU A 4 -41.21 -0.31 -1.68
CA GLU A 4 -40.29 -1.46 -1.80
C GLU A 4 -39.30 -1.54 -0.63
N LEU A 5 -38.79 -0.40 -0.16
CA LEU A 5 -37.93 -0.33 1.02
C LEU A 5 -38.64 -0.83 2.29
N ALA A 6 -39.92 -0.47 2.47
CA ALA A 6 -40.72 -0.95 3.60
C ALA A 6 -41.06 -2.45 3.51
N GLN A 7 -41.13 -3.00 2.30
CA GLN A 7 -41.30 -4.43 2.07
C GLN A 7 -40.01 -5.22 2.36
N LEU A 8 -38.84 -4.65 2.03
CA LEU A 8 -37.54 -5.19 2.37
C LEU A 8 -37.31 -5.23 3.89
N ASP A 9 -37.65 -4.15 4.59
CA ASP A 9 -37.53 -4.07 6.05
C ASP A 9 -38.40 -5.12 6.76
N ARG A 10 -39.65 -5.31 6.31
CA ARG A 10 -40.52 -6.36 6.86
C ARG A 10 -39.99 -7.76 6.59
N ALA A 11 -39.45 -8.02 5.40
CA ALA A 11 -38.88 -9.32 5.06
C ALA A 11 -37.65 -9.64 5.95
N CYS A 12 -36.80 -8.65 6.22
CA CYS A 12 -35.65 -8.79 7.12
C CYS A 12 -36.06 -9.04 8.58
N SER A 13 -37.13 -8.40 9.06
CA SER A 13 -37.64 -8.64 10.43
C SER A 13 -38.16 -10.07 10.61
N VAL A 14 -38.92 -10.59 9.65
CA VAL A 14 -39.47 -11.96 9.70
C VAL A 14 -38.35 -13.01 9.63
N ALA A 15 -37.33 -12.79 8.80
CA ALA A 15 -36.18 -13.68 8.73
C ALA A 15 -35.40 -13.74 10.06
N GLY A 16 -35.27 -12.59 10.75
CA GLY A 16 -34.62 -12.51 12.06
C GLY A 16 -35.40 -13.17 13.20
N GLU A 17 -36.72 -13.26 13.10
CA GLU A 17 -37.56 -13.99 14.07
C GLU A 17 -37.50 -15.51 13.84
N LEU A 18 -37.58 -15.97 12.58
CA LEU A 18 -37.46 -17.38 12.24
C LEU A 18 -36.11 -17.97 12.66
N LEU A 19 -35.01 -17.21 12.48
CA LEU A 19 -33.68 -17.63 12.93
C LEU A 19 -33.61 -17.76 14.45
N ARG A 20 -34.21 -16.82 15.20
CA ARG A 20 -34.25 -16.89 16.66
C ARG A 20 -35.06 -18.09 17.16
N GLN A 21 -36.15 -18.40 16.48
CA GLN A 21 -37.02 -19.51 16.85
C GLN A 21 -36.37 -20.87 16.54
N TYR A 22 -35.67 -20.98 15.40
CA TYR A 22 -34.88 -22.16 15.04
C TYR A 22 -33.75 -22.45 16.04
N LEU A 23 -33.03 -21.41 16.47
CA LEU A 23 -31.93 -21.56 17.44
C LEU A 23 -32.43 -21.98 18.84
N ALA A 24 -33.64 -21.58 19.23
CA ALA A 24 -34.25 -22.01 20.49
C ALA A 24 -34.67 -23.50 20.47
N THR A 25 -34.97 -24.07 19.30
CA THR A 25 -35.40 -25.48 19.17
C THR A 25 -34.25 -26.48 19.24
N ILE A 26 -33.02 -26.10 18.88
CA ILE A 26 -31.88 -27.04 18.81
C ILE A 26 -31.05 -27.15 20.09
N GLY A 27 -31.46 -26.51 21.20
CA GLY A 27 -30.79 -26.67 22.49
C GLY A 27 -29.32 -26.22 22.52
N ALA A 28 -28.92 -25.31 21.63
CA ALA A 28 -27.61 -24.67 21.68
C ALA A 28 -27.59 -23.63 22.81
N GLY A 29 -27.33 -24.07 24.03
CA GLY A 29 -27.06 -23.18 25.16
C GLY A 29 -25.83 -22.29 24.87
N PRO A 30 -25.75 -21.09 25.47
CA PRO A 30 -24.62 -20.21 25.23
C PRO A 30 -23.39 -20.80 25.90
N ALA A 31 -22.41 -21.23 25.10
CA ALA A 31 -21.05 -21.38 25.60
C ALA A 31 -20.58 -19.97 26.02
N ALA A 32 -20.20 -19.82 27.29
CA ALA A 32 -19.58 -18.61 27.80
C ALA A 32 -18.20 -18.46 27.13
N VAL A 33 -18.19 -17.83 25.97
CA VAL A 33 -16.98 -17.24 25.39
C VAL A 33 -16.76 -15.91 26.10
N SER A 34 -15.68 -15.84 26.89
CA SER A 34 -15.14 -14.56 27.35
C SER A 34 -14.72 -13.74 26.14
N SER A 35 -15.67 -12.99 25.58
CA SER A 35 -15.45 -11.99 24.56
C SER A 35 -15.00 -10.72 25.26
N THR A 36 -13.72 -10.68 25.64
CA THR A 36 -13.06 -9.38 25.69
C THR A 36 -13.26 -8.77 24.30
N PRO A 37 -13.92 -7.60 24.15
CA PRO A 37 -14.05 -7.00 22.83
C PRO A 37 -12.63 -6.79 22.33
N ALA A 38 -12.26 -7.52 21.26
CA ALA A 38 -11.06 -7.20 20.51
C ALA A 38 -11.21 -5.72 20.17
N ARG A 39 -10.33 -4.89 20.73
CA ARG A 39 -10.25 -3.49 20.39
C ARG A 39 -10.02 -3.45 18.89
N ILE A 40 -11.08 -3.17 18.13
CA ILE A 40 -10.95 -2.84 16.72
C ILE A 40 -9.94 -1.69 16.72
N PRO A 41 -8.73 -1.87 16.17
CA PRO A 41 -7.80 -0.77 16.08
C PRO A 41 -8.55 0.34 15.34
N PRO A 42 -8.44 1.61 15.79
CA PRO A 42 -9.04 2.71 15.04
C PRO A 42 -8.59 2.56 13.58
N PRO A 43 -9.48 2.81 12.58
CA PRO A 43 -9.05 2.83 11.20
C PRO A 43 -7.77 3.65 11.15
N ALA A 44 -6.70 3.07 10.60
CA ALA A 44 -5.44 3.77 10.42
C ALA A 44 -5.78 5.14 9.82
N PRO A 45 -5.16 6.23 10.28
CA PRO A 45 -5.46 7.57 9.78
C PRO A 45 -5.49 7.49 8.26
N HIS A 46 -6.68 7.72 7.68
CA HIS A 46 -6.85 7.65 6.24
C HIS A 46 -5.77 8.54 5.62
N PRO A 47 -5.05 8.07 4.59
CA PRO A 47 -4.14 8.95 3.88
C PRO A 47 -4.90 10.22 3.50
N ALA A 48 -4.23 11.37 3.65
CA ALA A 48 -4.79 12.67 3.33
C ALA A 48 -5.46 12.61 1.94
N PRO A 49 -6.59 13.31 1.72
CA PRO A 49 -7.32 13.22 0.46
C PRO A 49 -6.38 13.50 -0.70
N ALA A 50 -6.33 12.55 -1.64
CA ALA A 50 -5.50 12.61 -2.83
C ALA A 50 -5.68 13.96 -3.53
N SER A 51 -4.57 14.59 -3.94
CA SER A 51 -4.65 15.87 -4.65
C SER A 51 -5.42 15.70 -5.97
N LYS A 52 -5.90 16.79 -6.56
CA LYS A 52 -6.57 16.74 -7.87
C LYS A 52 -5.68 16.07 -8.95
N LEU A 53 -4.35 16.27 -8.87
CA LEU A 53 -3.40 15.62 -9.74
C LEU A 53 -3.35 14.11 -9.48
N ASP A 54 -3.28 13.71 -8.21
CA ASP A 54 -3.29 12.29 -7.83
C ASP A 54 -4.56 11.60 -8.30
N ALA A 55 -5.72 12.24 -8.17
CA ALA A 55 -6.99 11.72 -8.67
C ALA A 55 -6.98 11.51 -10.20
N ALA A 56 -6.36 12.43 -10.96
CA ALA A 56 -6.22 12.30 -12.41
C ALA A 56 -5.30 11.14 -12.80
N LEU A 57 -4.17 10.97 -12.10
CA LEU A 57 -3.24 9.86 -12.31
C LEU A 57 -3.90 8.51 -11.95
N ILE A 58 -4.61 8.44 -10.83
CA ILE A 58 -5.37 7.25 -10.41
C ILE A 58 -6.40 6.88 -11.48
N ALA A 59 -7.15 7.86 -12.00
CA ALA A 59 -8.10 7.63 -13.07
C ALA A 59 -7.43 7.10 -14.34
N GLU A 60 -6.24 7.60 -14.67
CA GLU A 60 -5.46 7.13 -15.82
C GLU A 60 -4.97 5.68 -15.64
N VAL A 61 -4.46 5.33 -14.46
CA VAL A 61 -4.06 3.95 -14.14
C VAL A 61 -5.25 2.99 -14.32
N ARG A 62 -6.44 3.38 -13.84
CA ARG A 62 -7.68 2.60 -14.03
C ARG A 62 -8.08 2.49 -15.49
N ARG A 63 -8.02 3.58 -16.26
CA ARG A 63 -8.31 3.57 -17.71
C ARG A 63 -7.37 2.64 -18.48
N ARG A 64 -6.11 2.53 -18.05
CA ARG A 64 -5.12 1.58 -18.61
C ARG A 64 -5.35 0.13 -18.18
N GLY A 65 -6.39 -0.15 -17.38
CA GLY A 65 -6.77 -1.50 -16.96
C GLY A 65 -5.94 -2.07 -15.81
N HIS A 66 -5.12 -1.25 -15.15
CA HIS A 66 -4.33 -1.70 -14.00
C HIS A 66 -5.15 -1.67 -12.71
N LYS A 67 -4.98 -2.70 -11.87
CA LYS A 67 -5.56 -2.74 -10.53
C LYS A 67 -4.86 -1.71 -9.65
N ILE A 68 -5.65 -0.80 -9.09
CA ILE A 68 -5.24 0.22 -8.11
C ILE A 68 -6.37 0.43 -7.11
N SER A 69 -6.01 0.58 -5.83
CA SER A 69 -6.92 0.84 -4.72
C SER A 69 -6.74 2.30 -4.28
N PRO A 70 -7.49 3.28 -4.83
CA PRO A 70 -7.26 4.71 -4.63
C PRO A 70 -7.15 5.11 -3.16
N GLU A 71 -7.98 4.52 -2.31
CA GLU A 71 -8.05 4.75 -0.87
C GLU A 71 -6.81 4.26 -0.12
N ARG A 72 -6.01 3.39 -0.73
CA ARG A 72 -4.77 2.85 -0.16
C ARG A 72 -3.51 3.45 -0.80
N VAL A 73 -3.67 4.36 -1.76
CA VAL A 73 -2.52 5.02 -2.39
C VAL A 73 -1.86 5.94 -1.37
N VAL A 74 -0.61 5.63 -1.05
CA VAL A 74 0.25 6.48 -0.21
C VAL A 74 0.80 7.63 -1.06
N LYS A 75 1.26 7.32 -2.28
CA LYS A 75 1.79 8.31 -3.21
C LYS A 75 1.73 7.80 -4.65
N ILE A 76 1.54 8.69 -5.60
CA ILE A 76 1.52 8.42 -7.04
C ILE A 76 2.25 9.53 -7.78
N ALA A 77 2.92 9.21 -8.88
CA ALA A 77 3.62 10.19 -9.69
C ALA A 77 3.76 9.73 -11.13
N ARG A 78 3.91 10.70 -12.03
CA ARG A 78 4.39 10.49 -13.39
C ARG A 78 5.91 10.69 -13.40
N LEU A 79 6.62 9.72 -13.94
CA LEU A 79 8.08 9.74 -14.11
C LEU A 79 8.47 10.55 -15.36
N PRO A 80 9.75 10.97 -15.49
CA PRO A 80 10.24 11.67 -16.68
C PRO A 80 10.07 10.90 -18.00
N ASP A 81 9.92 9.57 -17.94
CA ASP A 81 9.69 8.69 -19.09
C ASP A 81 8.19 8.41 -19.36
N ASP A 82 7.30 9.25 -18.81
CA ASP A 82 5.84 9.16 -18.93
C ASP A 82 5.16 7.92 -18.30
N ARG A 83 5.93 7.06 -17.64
CA ARG A 83 5.34 5.99 -16.82
C ARG A 83 4.70 6.57 -15.58
N ILE A 84 3.56 6.02 -15.20
CA ILE A 84 2.93 6.31 -13.90
C ILE A 84 3.37 5.23 -12.93
N VAL A 85 3.87 5.64 -11.77
CA VAL A 85 4.18 4.74 -10.66
C VAL A 85 3.40 5.12 -9.42
N TRP A 86 3.03 4.12 -8.63
CA TRP A 86 2.33 4.35 -7.37
C TRP A 86 2.78 3.39 -6.28
N LEU A 87 2.69 3.85 -5.04
CA LEU A 87 2.90 3.08 -3.84
C LEU A 87 1.57 3.02 -3.08
N GLU A 88 1.10 1.81 -2.81
CA GLU A 88 -0.02 1.58 -1.88
C GLU A 88 0.52 1.22 -0.50
N GLU A 89 -0.35 1.28 0.51
CA GLU A 89 -0.09 0.73 1.85
C GLU A 89 0.47 -0.69 1.78
N GLY A 90 -0.10 -1.52 0.90
CA GLY A 90 0.39 -2.87 0.65
C GLY A 90 0.07 -3.87 1.77
N ASN A 91 0.94 -4.86 1.92
CA ASN A 91 0.89 -5.95 2.91
C ASN A 91 2.31 -6.46 3.20
N GLU A 92 2.46 -7.65 3.79
CA GLU A 92 3.77 -8.23 4.11
C GLU A 92 4.64 -8.57 2.89
N ASP A 93 4.03 -8.74 1.72
CA ASP A 93 4.71 -9.14 0.48
C ASP A 93 4.99 -7.99 -0.48
N SER A 94 4.29 -6.85 -0.35
CA SER A 94 4.46 -5.71 -1.25
C SER A 94 4.00 -4.38 -0.69
N GLY A 95 4.42 -3.28 -1.32
CA GLY A 95 3.99 -1.92 -0.98
C GLY A 95 4.69 -1.37 0.27
N LEU A 96 4.15 -0.31 0.85
CA LEU A 96 4.80 0.38 1.96
C LEU A 96 4.98 -0.52 3.18
N ALA A 97 3.98 -1.34 3.52
CA ALA A 97 4.01 -2.24 4.66
C ALA A 97 5.17 -3.25 4.57
N HIS A 98 5.42 -3.81 3.38
CA HIS A 98 6.57 -4.69 3.13
C HIS A 98 7.90 -3.95 3.28
N ILE A 99 8.00 -2.76 2.69
CA ILE A 99 9.22 -1.93 2.78
C ILE A 99 9.54 -1.60 4.24
N GLU A 100 8.53 -1.21 5.00
CA GLU A 100 8.71 -0.83 6.40
C GLU A 100 9.02 -2.04 7.28
N SER A 101 8.26 -3.14 7.16
CA SER A 101 8.46 -4.31 8.02
C SER A 101 9.80 -5.00 7.77
N ALA A 102 10.20 -5.13 6.50
CA ALA A 102 11.42 -5.84 6.14
C ALA A 102 12.67 -4.96 6.18
N HIS A 103 12.53 -3.64 5.99
CA HIS A 103 13.68 -2.78 5.69
C HIS A 103 13.75 -1.47 6.48
N THR A 104 12.82 -1.12 7.39
CA THR A 104 12.93 0.13 8.18
C THR A 104 14.29 0.24 8.88
N LEU A 105 14.71 -0.79 9.62
CA LEU A 105 16.01 -0.81 10.30
C LEU A 105 17.18 -0.67 9.33
N HIS A 106 17.01 -1.05 8.07
CA HIS A 106 18.03 -0.88 7.05
C HIS A 106 18.10 0.60 6.68
N PHE A 107 16.98 1.24 6.36
CA PHE A 107 16.91 2.67 6.02
C PHE A 107 17.48 3.54 7.14
N GLU A 108 17.12 3.26 8.39
CA GLU A 108 17.59 4.01 9.55
C GLU A 108 19.12 3.92 9.71
N ARG A 109 19.73 2.76 9.44
CA ARG A 109 21.20 2.61 9.43
C ARG A 109 21.90 3.45 8.36
N TYR A 110 21.18 3.92 7.33
CA TYR A 110 21.71 4.86 6.34
C TYR A 110 21.20 6.30 6.57
N GLY A 111 20.61 6.59 7.72
CA GLY A 111 20.14 7.93 8.11
C GLY A 111 18.80 8.34 7.50
N ILE A 112 18.05 7.39 6.92
CA ILE A 112 16.71 7.65 6.36
C ILE A 112 15.68 7.27 7.41
N ALA A 113 14.93 8.25 7.90
CA ALA A 113 13.88 8.02 8.88
C ALA A 113 12.72 7.26 8.23
N LYS A 114 12.01 6.46 9.02
CA LYS A 114 10.83 5.72 8.56
C LYS A 114 9.82 6.60 7.80
N SER A 115 9.53 7.79 8.33
CA SER A 115 8.63 8.78 7.71
C SER A 115 9.06 9.25 6.33
N ASP A 116 10.35 9.17 6.03
CA ASP A 116 10.95 9.72 4.82
C ASP A 116 11.06 8.65 3.71
N ILE A 117 10.79 7.36 4.03
CA ILE A 117 10.95 6.23 3.11
C ILE A 117 10.15 6.44 1.81
N ALA A 118 8.85 6.73 1.91
CA ALA A 118 8.02 6.93 0.72
C ALA A 118 8.54 8.09 -0.16
N SER A 119 8.95 9.20 0.46
CA SER A 119 9.51 10.35 -0.25
C SER A 119 10.83 10.00 -0.94
N VAL A 120 11.73 9.30 -0.26
CA VAL A 120 13.03 8.87 -0.80
C VAL A 120 12.87 7.87 -1.94
N VAL A 121 11.90 6.96 -1.87
CA VAL A 121 11.58 6.03 -2.98
C VAL A 121 11.13 6.78 -4.23
N PHE A 122 10.27 7.79 -4.07
CA PHE A 122 9.82 8.60 -5.20
C PHE A 122 10.93 9.50 -5.74
N ASP A 123 11.74 10.09 -4.87
CA ASP A 123 12.90 10.90 -5.28
C ASP A 123 13.90 10.08 -6.10
N ALA A 124 14.14 8.82 -5.68
CA ALA A 124 14.96 7.88 -6.44
C ALA A 124 14.42 7.60 -7.85
N LEU A 125 13.10 7.51 -8.02
CA LEU A 125 12.49 7.25 -9.33
C LEU A 125 12.38 8.50 -10.21
N ILE A 126 12.21 9.69 -9.61
CA ILE A 126 11.97 10.93 -10.34
C ILE A 126 13.27 11.67 -10.66
N ASN A 127 14.15 11.81 -9.66
CA ASN A 127 15.35 12.64 -9.73
C ASN A 127 16.64 11.81 -9.65
N GLY A 128 16.54 10.52 -9.33
CA GLY A 128 17.70 9.68 -9.09
C GLY A 128 18.50 9.36 -10.35
N SER A 129 19.82 9.34 -10.20
CA SER A 129 20.73 8.87 -11.24
C SER A 129 20.83 7.36 -11.21
N TYR A 130 20.57 6.68 -12.32
CA TYR A 130 20.66 5.22 -12.41
C TYR A 130 22.11 4.76 -12.21
N CYS A 131 22.32 3.77 -11.33
CA CYS A 131 23.65 3.24 -10.99
C CYS A 131 23.87 1.77 -11.40
N GLY A 132 22.83 1.10 -11.91
CA GLY A 132 22.86 -0.33 -12.21
C GLY A 132 21.74 -1.10 -11.50
N THR A 133 21.91 -2.41 -11.38
CA THR A 133 20.96 -3.31 -10.72
C THR A 133 21.57 -4.05 -9.53
N SER A 134 20.70 -4.38 -8.57
CA SER A 134 20.99 -5.23 -7.43
C SER A 134 20.17 -6.52 -7.49
N GLY A 135 20.75 -7.63 -7.03
CA GLY A 135 20.08 -8.94 -7.08
C GLY A 135 19.95 -9.46 -8.50
N ALA A 136 18.73 -9.86 -8.89
CA ALA A 136 18.41 -10.32 -10.23
C ALA A 136 18.39 -9.15 -11.23
N ASP A 137 17.59 -8.11 -10.97
CA ASP A 137 17.27 -7.09 -11.96
C ASP A 137 16.82 -5.73 -11.36
N ARG A 138 16.88 -5.59 -10.04
CA ARG A 138 16.28 -4.45 -9.36
C ARG A 138 17.10 -3.17 -9.56
N ALA A 139 16.51 -2.18 -10.22
CA ALA A 139 17.16 -0.91 -10.50
C ALA A 139 17.58 -0.18 -9.21
N VAL A 140 18.77 0.40 -9.24
CA VAL A 140 19.34 1.20 -8.15
C VAL A 140 19.58 2.60 -8.64
N TYR A 141 19.11 3.58 -7.87
CA TYR A 141 19.29 5.00 -8.16
C TYR A 141 20.02 5.67 -7.01
N GLU A 142 20.87 6.64 -7.33
CA GLU A 142 21.52 7.52 -6.38
C GLU A 142 20.81 8.87 -6.32
N ILE A 143 20.56 9.37 -5.12
CA ILE A 143 19.94 10.66 -4.83
C ILE A 143 20.78 11.44 -3.81
N SER A 144 20.58 12.75 -3.74
CA SER A 144 21.04 13.56 -2.62
C SER A 144 19.93 13.69 -1.58
N TYR A 145 20.09 13.06 -0.43
CA TYR A 145 19.14 13.12 0.66
C TYR A 145 19.80 13.79 1.87
N LYS A 146 19.27 14.95 2.27
CA LYS A 146 19.82 15.81 3.35
C LYS A 146 21.31 16.14 3.11
N GLY A 147 21.70 16.35 1.85
CA GLY A 147 23.06 16.70 1.45
C GLY A 147 24.02 15.51 1.31
N GLU A 148 23.58 14.28 1.61
CA GLU A 148 24.40 13.08 1.48
C GLU A 148 23.92 12.17 0.34
N PRO A 149 24.85 11.54 -0.41
CA PRO A 149 24.47 10.56 -1.41
C PRO A 149 23.87 9.31 -0.76
N LYS A 150 22.70 8.89 -1.23
CA LYS A 150 22.05 7.63 -0.85
C LYS A 150 21.69 6.84 -2.10
N ARG A 151 21.90 5.52 -2.07
CA ARG A 151 21.45 4.61 -3.13
C ARG A 151 20.23 3.83 -2.68
N ILE A 152 19.19 3.88 -3.48
CA ILE A 152 17.92 3.20 -3.24
C ILE A 152 17.69 2.21 -4.37
N ALA A 153 17.63 0.93 -4.03
CA ALA A 153 17.12 -0.06 -4.97
C ALA A 153 15.59 0.04 -4.94
N VAL A 154 14.92 -0.03 -6.08
CA VAL A 154 13.46 0.02 -6.17
C VAL A 154 12.94 -1.06 -7.11
N THR A 155 12.00 -1.88 -6.63
CA THR A 155 11.27 -2.85 -7.45
C THR A 155 9.95 -2.22 -7.88
N VAL A 156 9.80 -2.02 -9.19
CA VAL A 156 8.56 -1.53 -9.81
C VAL A 156 8.02 -2.65 -10.69
N GLY A 157 6.78 -3.07 -10.45
CA GLY A 157 6.09 -4.01 -11.31
C GLY A 157 5.84 -3.44 -12.70
N ASN A 158 5.61 -4.32 -13.69
CA ASN A 158 5.41 -3.89 -15.08
C ASN A 158 4.24 -2.93 -15.28
N ASN A 159 3.28 -2.91 -14.35
CA ASN A 159 2.14 -2.01 -14.34
C ASN A 159 2.44 -0.63 -13.74
N GLY A 160 3.58 -0.43 -13.07
CA GLY A 160 3.93 0.80 -12.33
C GLY A 160 3.79 0.70 -10.81
N TYR A 161 3.26 -0.42 -10.28
CA TYR A 161 3.13 -0.61 -8.83
C TYR A 161 4.51 -0.79 -8.18
N ILE A 162 4.79 -0.02 -7.13
CA ILE A 162 6.03 -0.16 -6.35
C ILE A 162 5.86 -1.31 -5.37
N VAL A 163 6.57 -2.40 -5.64
CA VAL A 163 6.52 -3.64 -4.83
C VAL A 163 7.40 -3.51 -3.60
N GLY A 164 8.60 -2.95 -3.74
CA GLY A 164 9.58 -2.90 -2.65
C GLY A 164 10.73 -1.93 -2.87
N ALA A 165 11.39 -1.55 -1.78
CA ALA A 165 12.49 -0.60 -1.74
C ALA A 165 13.44 -0.93 -0.56
N ASN A 166 14.74 -0.66 -0.73
CA ASN A 166 15.77 -0.94 0.26
C ASN A 166 16.99 -0.07 -0.03
N PRO A 167 17.70 0.41 1.00
CA PRO A 167 18.93 1.15 0.81
C PRO A 167 20.04 0.20 0.34
N VAL A 168 20.97 0.74 -0.43
CA VAL A 168 22.14 0.05 -0.94
C VAL A 168 23.39 0.82 -0.52
N LYS A 169 24.43 0.09 -0.09
CA LYS A 169 25.73 0.70 0.23
C LYS A 169 26.31 1.38 -1.01
N ILE A 170 26.78 2.62 -0.88
CA ILE A 170 27.43 3.37 -1.98
C ILE A 170 28.61 2.59 -2.59
N LYS A 171 29.40 1.92 -1.74
CA LYS A 171 30.57 1.14 -2.18
C LYS A 171 30.22 -0.23 -2.80
N ARG A 172 28.94 -0.62 -2.86
CA ARG A 172 28.54 -1.89 -3.46
C ARG A 172 28.67 -1.79 -4.98
N GLU A 173 29.37 -2.74 -5.58
CA GLU A 173 29.40 -2.93 -7.03
C GLU A 173 28.02 -3.40 -7.52
N LEU A 174 27.54 -2.74 -8.57
CA LEU A 174 26.23 -2.98 -9.16
C LEU A 174 26.42 -3.55 -10.56
N LYS A 175 25.54 -4.48 -10.93
CA LYS A 175 25.53 -5.03 -12.29
C LYS A 175 25.03 -3.93 -13.22
N GLN A 176 25.72 -3.71 -14.32
CA GLN A 176 25.19 -2.86 -15.39
C GLN A 176 24.25 -3.71 -16.27
N LYS A 177 23.19 -3.09 -16.79
CA LYS A 177 22.47 -3.72 -17.89
C LYS A 177 23.38 -3.65 -19.12
N PRO A 178 23.47 -4.71 -19.93
CA PRO A 178 24.18 -4.65 -21.21
C PRO A 178 23.62 -3.56 -22.11
#